data_AF-A0AAT9R3Z7-F1
#
_entry.id   AF-A0AAT9R3Z7-F1
#
_cell.length_a   1.000
_cell.length_b   1.000
_cell.length_c   1.000
_cell.angle_alpha   90.00
_cell.angle_beta   90.00
_cell.angle_gamma   90.00
#
_symmetry.space_group_name_H-M   'P 1'
#
loop_
_entity.id
_entity.type
_entity.pdbx_description
1 polymer ?
#
loop_
_entity_poly.entity_id
_entity_poly.type
_entity_poly.pdbx_seq_one_letter_code
_entity_poly.pdbx_strand_id
1 'polypeptide(L)' 'MKLVVQVKLLPSPEQAAALEATLRACNRAADHVSRTACATGVKDRNGLQKLVYADIKATFGLSAQPRCGW' A
#
# COMPACT_ATOMS: atom_id res chain seq x y z
N MET A 1 38.97 -9.22 20.05
CA MET A 1 38.62 -8.07 19.19
C MET A 1 37.67 -8.55 18.10
N LYS A 2 36.57 -7.83 17.84
CA LYS A 2 35.56 -8.23 16.84
C LYS A 2 35.59 -7.25 15.66
N LEU A 3 35.99 -7.73 14.49
CA LEU A 3 35.89 -6.96 13.24
C LEU A 3 34.43 -6.99 12.78
N VAL A 4 33.86 -5.83 12.48
CA VAL A 4 32.51 -5.72 11.91
C VAL A 4 32.59 -4.89 10.64
N VAL A 5 32.12 -5.44 9.52
CA VAL A 5 31.99 -4.73 8.24
C VAL A 5 30.53 -4.28 8.10
N GLN A 6 30.33 -2.98 7.86
CA GLN A 6 29.02 -2.45 7.49
C GLN A 6 28.81 -2.60 5.98
N VAL A 7 27.82 -3.40 5.59
CA VAL A 7 27.40 -3.55 4.19
C VAL A 7 26.01 -2.96 4.04
N LYS A 8 25.82 -2.10 3.03
CA LYS A 8 24.49 -1.64 2.62
C LYS A 8 23.89 -2.64 1.63
N LEU A 9 22.93 -3.43 2.08
CA LEU A 9 22.15 -4.29 1.20
C LEU A 9 21.14 -3.42 0.43
N LEU A 10 21.29 -3.40 -0.89
CA LEU A 10 20.30 -2.81 -1.79
C LEU A 10 19.29 -3.90 -2.19
N PRO A 11 18.01 -3.54 -2.42
CA PRO A 11 17.04 -4.50 -2.93
C PRO A 11 17.50 -5.05 -4.27
N SER A 12 17.23 -6.33 -4.51
CA SER A 12 17.39 -6.93 -5.84
C SER A 12 16.45 -6.23 -6.84
N PRO A 13 16.71 -6.33 -8.16
CA PRO A 13 15.81 -5.78 -9.17
C PRO A 13 14.36 -6.27 -9.03
N GLU A 14 14.20 -7.55 -8.68
CA GLU A 14 12.88 -8.14 -8.40
C GLU A 14 12.23 -7.48 -7.18
N GLN A 15 13.02 -7.20 -6.12
CA GLN A 15 12.54 -6.52 -4.92
C GLN A 15 12.11 -5.09 -5.18
N ALA A 16 12.87 -4.36 -6.00
CA ALA A 16 12.50 -3.03 -6.42
C ALA A 16 11.20 -3.04 -7.24
N ALA A 17 11.05 -3.99 -8.17
CA ALA A 17 9.85 -4.12 -8.99
C ALA A 17 8.60 -4.46 -8.16
N ALA A 18 8.71 -5.39 -7.20
CA ALA A 18 7.61 -5.74 -6.30
C ALA A 18 7.19 -4.54 -5.43
N LEU A 19 8.16 -3.75 -4.95
CA LEU A 19 7.88 -2.54 -4.19
C LEU A 19 7.19 -1.48 -5.04
N GLU A 20 7.67 -1.25 -6.26
CA GLU A 20 7.06 -0.31 -7.19
C GLU A 20 5.61 -0.70 -7.54
N ALA A 21 5.38 -1.98 -7.84
CA ALA A 21 4.03 -2.50 -8.12
C ALA A 21 3.09 -2.28 -6.93
N THR A 22 3.58 -2.51 -5.71
CA THR A 22 2.83 -2.27 -4.47
C THR A 22 2.49 -0.79 -4.32
N LEU A 23 3.45 0.11 -4.51
CA LEU A 23 3.21 1.57 -4.42
C LEU A 23 2.20 2.05 -5.47
N ARG A 24 2.28 1.53 -6.70
CA ARG A 24 1.30 1.84 -7.76
C ARG A 24 -0.10 1.35 -7.38
N ALA A 25 -0.23 0.18 -6.75
CA ALA A 25 -1.52 -0.30 -6.24
C ALA A 25 -2.06 0.60 -5.12
N CYS A 26 -1.20 1.03 -4.18
CA CYS A 26 -1.57 1.97 -3.12
C CYS A 26 -2.07 3.31 -3.68
N ASN A 27 -1.41 3.86 -4.69
CA ASN A 27 -1.84 5.11 -5.32
C ASN A 27 -3.23 4.98 -5.95
N ARG A 28 -3.48 3.90 -6.70
CA ARG A 28 -4.82 3.66 -7.30
C ARG A 28 -5.90 3.48 -6.24
N ALA A 29 -5.59 2.81 -5.13
CA ALA A 29 -6.50 2.67 -4.01
C ALA A 29 -6.78 4.04 -3.36
N ALA A 30 -5.77 4.87 -3.15
CA ALA A 30 -5.92 6.22 -2.59
C ALA A 30 -6.82 7.10 -3.49
N ASP A 31 -6.66 7.05 -4.80
CA ASP A 31 -7.53 7.75 -5.75
C ASP A 31 -8.98 7.29 -5.64
N HIS A 32 -9.21 5.98 -5.53
CA HIS A 32 -10.55 5.43 -5.33
C HIS A 32 -11.15 5.92 -4.01
N VAL A 33 -10.41 5.85 -2.91
CA VAL A 33 -10.85 6.34 -1.59
C VAL A 33 -11.19 7.82 -1.63
N SER A 34 -10.36 8.64 -2.27
CA SER A 34 -10.57 10.08 -2.42
C SER A 34 -11.86 10.38 -3.19
N ARG A 35 -12.08 9.69 -4.32
CA ARG A 35 -13.33 9.81 -5.09
C ARG A 35 -14.55 9.41 -4.28
N THR A 36 -14.48 8.30 -3.54
CA THR A 36 -15.59 7.84 -2.69
C THR A 36 -15.89 8.83 -1.56
N ALA A 37 -14.87 9.39 -0.92
CA ALA A 37 -15.05 10.42 0.11
C ALA A 37 -15.71 11.68 -0.47
N CYS A 38 -15.27 12.11 -1.65
CA CYS A 38 -15.85 13.28 -2.34
C CYS A 38 -17.31 13.05 -2.73
N ALA A 39 -17.63 11.87 -3.29
CA ALA A 39 -18.99 11.54 -3.74
C ALA A 39 -19.98 11.34 -2.59
N THR A 40 -19.55 10.75 -1.48
CA THR A 40 -20.41 10.47 -0.32
C THR A 40 -20.43 11.59 0.72
N GLY A 41 -19.49 12.54 0.63
CA GLY A 41 -19.30 13.61 1.61
C GLY A 41 -18.75 13.15 2.97
N VAL A 42 -18.40 11.87 3.11
CA VAL A 42 -17.86 11.30 4.35
C VAL A 42 -16.43 11.80 4.56
N LYS A 43 -16.19 12.43 5.71
CA LYS A 43 -14.90 13.03 6.07
C LYS A 43 -14.17 12.31 7.20
N ASP A 44 -14.85 11.45 7.94
CA ASP A 44 -14.23 10.69 9.02
C ASP A 44 -13.66 9.37 8.50
N ARG A 45 -12.55 8.96 9.12
CA ARG A 45 -11.82 7.75 8.73
C ARG A 45 -12.67 6.48 8.86
N ASN A 46 -13.44 6.36 9.93
CA ASN A 46 -14.14 5.11 10.25
C ASN A 46 -15.33 4.88 9.30
N GLY A 47 -16.07 5.94 8.98
CA GLY A 47 -17.11 5.93 7.97
C GLY A 47 -16.54 5.59 6.60
N LEU A 48 -15.46 6.25 6.20
CA LEU A 48 -14.83 6.00 4.91
C LEU A 48 -14.29 4.57 4.80
N GLN A 49 -13.63 4.06 5.84
CA GLN A 49 -13.12 2.70 5.89
C GLN A 49 -14.25 1.66 5.68
N LYS A 50 -15.43 1.85 6.28
CA LYS A 50 -16.57 0.94 6.08
C LYS A 50 -17.03 0.91 4.62
N LEU A 51 -16.96 2.05 3.92
CA LEU A 51 -17.37 2.16 2.52
C LEU A 51 -16.37 1.52 1.57
N VAL A 52 -15.07 1.66 1.82
CA VAL A 52 -14.03 1.33 0.84
C VAL A 52 -13.25 0.05 1.13
N TYR A 53 -13.32 -0.51 2.34
CA TYR A 53 -12.43 -1.61 2.74
C TYR A 53 -12.62 -2.89 1.90
N ALA A 54 -13.87 -3.27 1.63
CA ALA A 54 -14.17 -4.43 0.80
C ALA A 54 -13.64 -4.25 -0.63
N ASP A 55 -13.90 -3.08 -1.22
CA ASP A 55 -13.49 -2.73 -2.57
C ASP A 55 -11.96 -2.65 -2.70
N ILE A 56 -11.28 -2.08 -1.69
CA ILE A 56 -9.82 -2.00 -1.69
C ILE A 56 -9.19 -3.39 -1.69
N LYS A 57 -9.72 -4.29 -0.86
CA LYS A 57 -9.23 -5.67 -0.74
C LYS A 57 -9.48 -6.46 -2.03
N ALA A 58 -10.68 -6.36 -2.59
CA ALA A 58 -11.06 -7.11 -3.80
C ALA A 58 -10.37 -6.57 -5.07
N THR A 59 -10.24 -5.26 -5.20
CA THR A 59 -9.79 -4.62 -6.45
C THR A 59 -8.28 -4.41 -6.52
N PHE A 60 -7.64 -4.10 -5.38
CA PHE A 60 -6.21 -3.78 -5.35
C PHE A 60 -5.37 -4.86 -4.63
N GLY A 61 -6.02 -5.88 -4.05
CA GLY A 61 -5.32 -6.91 -3.28
C GLY A 61 -4.64 -6.39 -2.02
N LEU A 62 -4.97 -5.17 -1.59
CA LEU A 62 -4.34 -4.52 -0.45
C LEU A 62 -5.06 -4.90 0.84
N SER A 63 -4.27 -5.31 1.83
CA SER A 63 -4.72 -5.48 3.21
C SER A 63 -4.36 -4.24 4.04
N ALA A 64 -4.72 -4.23 5.33
CA ALA A 64 -4.40 -3.12 6.24
C ALA A 64 -2.90 -2.79 6.31
N GLN A 65 -2.03 -3.73 5.95
CA GLN A 65 -0.60 -3.49 5.74
C GLN A 65 -0.20 -3.92 4.31
N PRO A 66 0.19 -2.98 3.44
CA PRO A 66 0.81 -3.31 2.16
C PRO A 66 2.18 -3.92 2.43
N ARG A 67 2.36 -5.19 2.09
CA ARG A 67 3.65 -5.88 2.14
C ARG A 67 3.96 -6.38 0.74
N CYS A 68 5.21 -6.25 0.29
CA CYS A 68 5.68 -7.02 -0.85
C CYS A 68 5.60 -8.50 -0.47
N GLY A 69 4.60 -9.21 -0.99
CA GLY A 69 4.49 -10.64 -0.83
C GLY A 69 5.57 -11.31 -1.66
N TRP A 70 6.43 -12.05 -0.98
CA TRP A 70 7.28 -13.11 -1.54
C TRP A 70 6.69 -14.42 -1.03
#